data_AF-A0A9E6ATE5-F1
#
_entry.id   AF-A0A9E6ATE5-F1
#
_cell.length_a   1.000
_cell.length_b   1.000
_cell.length_c   1.000
_cell.angle_alpha   90.00
_cell.angle_beta   90.00
_cell.angle_gamma   90.00
#
_symmetry.space_group_name_H-M   'P 1'
#
loop_
_entity.id
_entity.type
_entity.pdbx_description
1 polymer ?
#
loop_
_entity_poly.entity_id
_entity_poly.type
_entity_poly.pdbx_seq_one_letter_code
_entity_poly.pdbx_strand_id
1 'polypeptide(L)'
;IFRPDHTSQNIEVGTSHPNISKQMLFKLFELHLDKLYADFGVDKMSLTADRTEDYVIKDHDYLNDNAKYNTPLGDLLDHIGNKIGFDKIIKYLPAQSHIPERAYNCIRHDANLPNFNDMKWAKPISKRPMRMLKQPFILFDFSFFGFDYKGEQQTIIRKTGPERILPEWWWDDPLWRDGARDYWWLTCQTGRQFWVYCTGNKKYFLHGWS
;
A
#
# COMPACT_ATOMS: atom_id res chain seq x y z
N ILE A 1 -11.40 -20.84 -25.07
CA ILE A 1 -12.61 -21.02 -25.91
C ILE A 1 -12.16 -21.23 -27.34
N PHE A 2 -12.64 -22.28 -28.00
CA PHE A 2 -12.37 -22.59 -29.40
C PHE A 2 -13.58 -22.21 -30.25
N ARG A 3 -13.31 -21.58 -31.39
CA ARG A 3 -14.33 -21.09 -32.32
C ARG A 3 -14.36 -21.93 -33.60
N PRO A 4 -15.48 -21.90 -34.35
CA PRO A 4 -15.62 -22.62 -35.63
C PRO A 4 -14.61 -22.18 -36.71
N ASP A 5 -14.02 -20.99 -36.58
CA ASP A 5 -12.97 -20.46 -37.48
C ASP A 5 -11.56 -20.93 -37.10
N HIS A 6 -11.44 -21.93 -36.21
CA HIS A 6 -10.19 -22.44 -35.63
C HIS A 6 -9.39 -21.42 -34.81
N THR A 7 -9.95 -20.25 -34.49
CA THR A 7 -9.32 -19.32 -33.55
C THR A 7 -9.61 -19.73 -32.11
N SER A 8 -8.71 -19.35 -31.20
CA SER A 8 -8.90 -19.55 -29.76
C SER A 8 -8.73 -18.24 -29.01
N GLN A 9 -9.55 -18.08 -27.97
CA GLN A 9 -9.44 -16.98 -27.02
C GLN A 9 -9.38 -17.55 -25.61
N ASN A 10 -8.42 -17.08 -24.83
CA ASN A 10 -8.24 -17.46 -23.43
C ASN A 10 -8.60 -16.29 -22.53
N ILE A 11 -9.26 -16.60 -21.43
CA ILE A 11 -9.50 -15.70 -20.31
C ILE A 11 -8.90 -16.36 -19.09
N GLU A 12 -8.10 -15.60 -18.37
CA GLU A 12 -7.50 -16.00 -17.12
C GLU A 12 -8.10 -15.15 -16.01
N VAL A 13 -8.42 -15.79 -14.89
CA VAL A 13 -8.80 -15.12 -13.66
C VAL A 13 -7.92 -15.63 -12.52
N GLY A 14 -7.50 -14.74 -11.64
CA GLY A 14 -6.69 -15.07 -10.47
C GLY A 14 -7.46 -14.90 -9.17
N THR A 15 -7.03 -15.59 -8.12
CA THR A 15 -7.48 -15.36 -6.75
C THR A 15 -6.29 -15.07 -5.86
N SER A 16 -6.49 -14.27 -4.82
CA SER A 16 -5.50 -13.85 -3.82
C SER A 16 -5.37 -14.85 -2.66
N HIS A 17 -6.31 -15.79 -2.58
CA HIS A 17 -6.37 -16.87 -1.60
C HIS A 17 -6.97 -18.14 -2.25
N PRO A 18 -6.77 -19.31 -1.63
CA PRO A 18 -7.48 -20.53 -2.01
C PRO A 18 -8.99 -20.30 -1.94
N ASN A 19 -9.69 -20.46 -3.07
CA ASN A 19 -11.12 -20.19 -3.18
C ASN A 19 -11.83 -21.27 -3.98
N ILE A 20 -12.88 -21.86 -3.39
CA ILE A 20 -13.73 -22.88 -4.01
C ILE A 20 -15.17 -22.39 -4.26
N SER A 21 -15.46 -21.11 -3.96
CA SER A 21 -16.79 -20.54 -4.11
C SER A 21 -17.14 -20.36 -5.59
N LYS A 22 -18.01 -21.23 -6.10
CA LYS A 22 -18.55 -21.15 -7.47
C LYS A 22 -19.09 -19.76 -7.80
N GLN A 23 -19.81 -19.14 -6.88
CA GLN A 23 -20.45 -17.84 -7.10
C GLN A 23 -19.41 -16.72 -7.27
N MET A 24 -18.32 -16.75 -6.50
CA MET A 24 -17.26 -15.75 -6.59
C MET A 24 -16.41 -15.93 -7.84
N LEU A 25 -16.00 -17.17 -8.13
CA LEU A 25 -15.26 -17.48 -9.34
C LEU A 25 -16.03 -17.04 -10.59
N PHE A 26 -17.34 -17.29 -10.63
CA PHE A 26 -18.18 -16.85 -11.75
C PHE A 26 -18.18 -15.32 -11.91
N LYS A 27 -18.28 -14.56 -10.82
CA LYS A 27 -18.21 -13.09 -10.86
C LYS A 27 -16.86 -12.58 -11.40
N LEU A 28 -15.76 -13.28 -11.13
CA LEU A 28 -14.45 -12.89 -11.67
C LEU A 28 -14.37 -13.13 -13.19
N PHE A 29 -14.98 -14.22 -13.68
CA PHE A 29 -15.10 -14.45 -15.12
C PHE A 29 -16.02 -13.44 -15.80
N GLU A 30 -17.10 -13.02 -15.15
CA GLU A 30 -18.04 -12.02 -15.65
C GLU A 30 -17.34 -10.71 -16.05
N LEU A 31 -16.30 -10.29 -15.30
CA LEU A 31 -15.46 -9.12 -15.62
C LEU A 31 -14.77 -9.18 -17.00
N HIS A 32 -14.66 -10.38 -17.55
CA HIS A 32 -13.95 -10.65 -18.80
C HIS A 32 -14.87 -11.16 -19.91
N LEU A 33 -16.14 -11.47 -19.62
CA LEU A 33 -17.08 -12.01 -20.61
C LEU A 33 -17.32 -11.02 -21.76
N ASP A 34 -17.39 -9.73 -21.48
CA ASP A 34 -17.55 -8.68 -22.52
C ASP A 34 -16.37 -8.65 -23.52
N LYS A 35 -15.22 -9.19 -23.13
CA LYS A 35 -14.03 -9.28 -24.00
C LYS A 35 -14.10 -10.51 -24.92
N LEU A 36 -15.03 -11.44 -24.69
CA LEU A 36 -15.20 -12.62 -25.54
C LEU A 36 -15.96 -12.25 -26.81
N TYR A 37 -15.31 -12.44 -27.94
CA TYR A 37 -16.01 -12.42 -29.22
C TYR A 37 -16.58 -13.82 -29.48
N ALA A 38 -17.88 -13.90 -29.68
CA ALA A 38 -18.60 -15.14 -29.93
C ALA A 38 -19.58 -15.00 -31.12
N ASP A 39 -19.24 -14.16 -32.11
CA ASP A 39 -20.12 -13.80 -33.22
C ASP A 39 -20.62 -15.03 -34.01
N PHE A 40 -19.74 -15.99 -34.27
CA PHE A 40 -20.05 -17.24 -34.98
C PHE A 40 -20.40 -18.41 -34.04
N GLY A 41 -20.56 -18.14 -32.75
CA GLY A 41 -20.78 -19.15 -31.72
C GLY A 41 -19.48 -19.76 -31.16
N VAL A 42 -19.66 -20.76 -30.30
CA VAL A 42 -18.59 -21.44 -29.57
C VAL A 42 -18.66 -22.92 -29.86
N ASP A 43 -17.55 -23.49 -30.33
CA ASP A 43 -17.46 -24.93 -30.62
C ASP A 43 -17.06 -25.72 -29.37
N LYS A 44 -16.09 -25.20 -28.59
CA LYS A 44 -15.63 -25.85 -27.36
C LYS A 44 -15.20 -24.84 -26.30
N MET A 45 -15.61 -25.10 -25.06
CA MET A 45 -15.08 -24.44 -23.86
C MET A 45 -14.29 -25.45 -23.02
N SER A 46 -13.19 -24.97 -22.43
CA SER A 46 -12.40 -25.73 -21.48
C SER A 46 -12.04 -24.79 -20.34
N LEU A 47 -12.16 -25.30 -19.12
CA LEU A 47 -11.77 -24.61 -17.89
C LEU A 47 -10.66 -25.44 -17.25
N THR A 48 -9.51 -24.81 -17.05
CA THR A 48 -8.35 -25.40 -16.38
C THR A 48 -8.02 -24.58 -15.13
N ALA A 49 -7.47 -25.24 -14.12
CA ALA A 49 -6.92 -24.59 -12.94
C ALA A 49 -5.39 -24.68 -13.03
N ASP A 50 -4.76 -23.64 -13.59
CA ASP A 50 -3.33 -23.65 -13.90
C ASP A 50 -2.46 -23.53 -12.64
N ARG A 51 -3.01 -22.96 -11.57
CA ARG A 51 -2.42 -22.92 -10.23
C ARG A 51 -3.45 -23.35 -9.20
N THR A 52 -3.02 -24.19 -8.27
CA THR A 52 -3.85 -24.72 -7.18
C THR A 52 -3.08 -24.69 -5.88
N GLU A 53 -3.77 -24.42 -4.78
CA GLU A 53 -3.23 -24.41 -3.42
C GLU A 53 -4.14 -25.23 -2.51
N ASP A 54 -3.59 -25.71 -1.38
CA ASP A 54 -4.37 -26.48 -0.42
C ASP A 54 -5.48 -25.62 0.20
N TYR A 55 -6.73 -26.05 0.00
CA TYR A 55 -7.88 -25.44 0.64
C TYR A 55 -8.19 -26.18 1.95
N VAL A 56 -7.74 -25.63 3.07
CA VAL A 56 -8.08 -26.17 4.38
C VAL A 56 -9.51 -25.76 4.73
N ILE A 57 -10.42 -26.73 4.70
CA ILE A 57 -11.75 -26.58 5.29
C ILE A 57 -11.54 -26.54 6.80
N LYS A 58 -11.46 -25.35 7.39
CA LYS A 58 -11.60 -25.23 8.85
C LYS A 58 -13.02 -25.64 9.19
N ASP A 59 -13.15 -26.67 10.03
CA ASP A 59 -14.43 -27.09 10.56
C ASP A 59 -15.21 -25.87 11.04
N HIS A 60 -16.48 -25.82 10.63
CA HIS A 60 -17.43 -24.80 11.03
C HIS A 60 -17.48 -24.76 12.56
N ASP A 61 -16.76 -23.83 13.17
CA ASP A 61 -17.06 -23.40 14.53
C ASP A 61 -18.40 -22.67 14.43
N TYR A 62 -19.50 -23.38 14.68
CA TYR A 62 -20.87 -22.86 14.68
C TYR A 62 -21.09 -21.66 15.63
N LEU A 63 -20.08 -21.33 16.43
CA LEU A 63 -20.07 -20.24 17.40
C LEU A 63 -19.20 -19.05 17.00
N ASN A 64 -18.45 -19.13 15.89
CA ASN A 64 -17.54 -18.07 15.49
C ASN A 64 -17.55 -17.87 13.96
N ASP A 65 -18.51 -17.07 13.50
CA ASP A 65 -18.73 -16.70 12.08
C ASP A 65 -17.53 -16.01 11.37
N ASN A 66 -16.43 -15.77 12.09
CA ASN A 66 -15.24 -15.08 11.60
C ASN A 66 -14.14 -16.02 11.04
N ALA A 67 -14.33 -17.34 11.06
CA ALA A 67 -13.38 -18.31 10.51
C ALA A 67 -13.55 -18.56 9.00
N LYS A 68 -14.03 -17.57 8.24
CA LYS A 68 -14.06 -17.66 6.77
C LYS A 68 -12.70 -17.26 6.21
N TYR A 69 -12.07 -18.18 5.48
CA TYR A 69 -10.99 -17.82 4.55
C TYR A 69 -11.48 -16.82 3.48
N ASN A 70 -12.80 -16.67 3.27
CA ASN A 70 -13.39 -15.48 2.66
C ASN A 70 -13.32 -14.28 3.60
N THR A 71 -12.15 -13.65 3.66
CA THR A 71 -12.07 -12.29 4.18
C THR A 71 -12.61 -11.35 3.11
N PRO A 72 -13.45 -10.35 3.45
CA PRO A 72 -13.87 -9.29 2.52
C PRO A 72 -12.71 -8.60 1.79
N LEU A 73 -11.51 -8.65 2.39
CA LEU A 73 -10.28 -8.16 1.79
C LEU A 73 -9.79 -9.04 0.63
N GLY A 74 -9.84 -10.37 0.76
CA GLY A 74 -9.48 -11.30 -0.33
C GLY A 74 -10.36 -11.07 -1.55
N ASP A 75 -11.68 -11.00 -1.36
CA ASP A 75 -12.63 -10.74 -2.45
C ASP A 75 -12.38 -9.40 -3.14
N LEU A 76 -12.03 -8.37 -2.36
CA LEU A 76 -11.66 -7.06 -2.89
C LEU A 76 -10.37 -7.12 -3.71
N LEU A 77 -9.35 -7.84 -3.21
CA LEU A 77 -8.08 -8.03 -3.89
C LEU A 77 -8.26 -8.82 -5.19
N ASP A 78 -9.12 -9.84 -5.19
CA ASP A 78 -9.46 -10.60 -6.38
C ASP A 78 -10.09 -9.69 -7.43
N HIS A 79 -11.09 -8.90 -7.04
CA HIS A 79 -11.77 -7.99 -7.96
C HIS A 79 -10.83 -6.92 -8.53
N ILE A 80 -10.01 -6.30 -7.68
CA ILE A 80 -9.04 -5.29 -8.12
C ILE A 80 -7.97 -5.95 -8.99
N GLY A 81 -7.41 -7.08 -8.57
CA GLY A 81 -6.34 -7.79 -9.26
C GLY A 81 -6.75 -8.26 -10.65
N ASN A 82 -7.97 -8.78 -10.80
CA ASN A 82 -8.53 -9.15 -12.10
C ASN A 82 -8.86 -7.94 -12.99
N LYS A 83 -9.03 -6.74 -12.43
CA LYS A 83 -9.32 -5.52 -13.19
C LYS A 83 -8.07 -4.77 -13.65
N ILE A 84 -7.06 -4.63 -12.79
CA ILE A 84 -5.86 -3.81 -13.05
C ILE A 84 -4.55 -4.61 -13.11
N GLY A 85 -4.60 -5.92 -12.83
CA GLY A 85 -3.43 -6.79 -12.68
C GLY A 85 -2.95 -6.91 -11.24
N PHE A 86 -2.70 -8.15 -10.78
CA PHE A 86 -2.17 -8.42 -9.45
C PHE A 86 -0.75 -7.84 -9.22
N ASP A 87 0.03 -7.66 -10.30
CA ASP A 87 1.36 -7.04 -10.26
C ASP A 87 1.34 -5.54 -9.90
N LYS A 88 0.18 -4.90 -10.05
CA LYS A 88 -0.05 -3.49 -9.68
C LYS A 88 -0.46 -3.32 -8.23
N ILE A 89 -0.85 -4.40 -7.56
CA ILE A 89 -1.22 -4.34 -6.15
C ILE A 89 0.06 -4.37 -5.32
N ILE A 90 0.26 -3.32 -4.51
CA ILE A 90 1.42 -3.16 -3.63
C ILE A 90 0.96 -3.32 -2.19
N LYS A 91 1.66 -4.17 -1.44
CA LYS A 91 1.50 -4.33 0.01
C LYS A 91 2.66 -3.66 0.73
N TYR A 92 2.35 -2.92 1.78
CA TYR A 92 3.33 -2.35 2.69
C TYR A 92 3.57 -3.30 3.86
N LEU A 93 4.83 -3.60 4.14
CA LEU A 93 5.26 -4.40 5.28
C LEU A 93 6.13 -3.58 6.21
N PRO A 94 6.09 -3.82 7.53
CA PRO A 94 6.99 -3.14 8.44
C PRO A 94 8.44 -3.56 8.14
N ALA A 95 9.34 -2.59 8.25
CA ALA A 95 10.78 -2.81 8.16
C ALA A 95 11.43 -2.44 9.50
N GLN A 96 12.58 -3.06 9.80
CA GLN A 96 13.34 -2.79 11.01
C GLN A 96 14.18 -1.51 10.87
N SER A 97 13.50 -0.37 10.75
CA SER A 97 14.12 0.94 10.68
C SER A 97 13.29 1.98 11.41
N HIS A 98 13.94 2.83 12.20
CA HIS A 98 13.32 3.99 12.81
C HIS A 98 13.29 5.21 11.87
N ILE A 99 14.07 5.18 10.78
CA ILE A 99 14.09 6.19 9.72
C ILE A 99 12.74 6.16 8.99
N PRO A 100 11.99 7.28 8.90
CA PRO A 100 10.67 7.32 8.28
C PRO A 100 10.63 6.74 6.85
N GLU A 101 11.60 7.11 6.03
CA GLU A 101 11.74 6.71 4.62
C GLU A 101 11.94 5.19 4.45
N ARG A 102 12.37 4.50 5.51
CA ARG A 102 12.74 3.08 5.52
C ARG A 102 11.91 2.27 6.50
N ALA A 103 10.91 2.86 7.14
CA ALA A 103 10.06 2.20 8.14
C ALA A 103 9.18 1.10 7.54
N TYR A 104 9.11 1.01 6.21
CA TYR A 104 8.33 0.01 5.49
C TYR A 104 9.04 -0.48 4.22
N ASN A 105 8.68 -1.70 3.83
CA ASN A 105 9.00 -2.27 2.53
C ASN A 105 7.75 -2.30 1.65
N CYS A 106 7.93 -2.04 0.36
CA CYS A 106 6.89 -2.22 -0.64
C CYS A 106 7.13 -3.54 -1.37
N ILE A 107 6.18 -4.45 -1.30
CA ILE A 107 6.21 -5.73 -2.03
C ILE A 107 5.00 -5.80 -2.96
N ARG A 108 5.16 -6.45 -4.12
CA ARG A 108 4.01 -6.77 -4.95
C ARG A 108 3.16 -7.81 -4.25
N HIS A 109 1.85 -7.74 -4.44
CA HIS A 109 0.98 -8.80 -3.97
C HIS A 109 1.27 -10.08 -4.75
N ASP A 110 1.43 -11.17 -4.02
CA ASP A 110 1.64 -12.52 -4.52
C ASP A 110 0.99 -13.46 -3.49
N ALA A 111 0.22 -14.43 -3.99
CA ALA A 111 -0.48 -15.41 -3.16
C ALA A 111 0.51 -16.28 -2.36
N ASN A 112 1.73 -16.49 -2.87
CA ASN A 112 2.76 -17.29 -2.23
C ASN A 112 3.53 -16.57 -1.11
N LEU A 113 3.20 -15.31 -0.83
CA LEU A 113 3.89 -14.58 0.21
C LEU A 113 3.50 -15.11 1.59
N PRO A 114 4.48 -15.26 2.51
CA PRO A 114 4.17 -15.67 3.87
C PRO A 114 3.16 -14.72 4.51
N ASN A 115 2.33 -15.27 5.39
CA ASN A 115 1.34 -14.46 6.09
C ASN A 115 2.05 -13.47 7.02
N PHE A 116 2.04 -12.19 6.62
CA PHE A 116 2.69 -11.12 7.36
C PHE A 116 1.81 -10.51 8.47
N ASN A 117 0.65 -11.10 8.78
CA ASN A 117 -0.26 -10.56 9.80
C ASN A 117 0.40 -10.46 11.19
N ASP A 118 1.38 -11.32 11.48
CA ASP A 118 2.10 -11.31 12.76
C ASP A 118 3.24 -10.28 12.80
N MET A 119 3.57 -9.64 11.68
CA MET A 119 4.60 -8.62 11.66
C MET A 119 4.14 -7.35 12.37
N LYS A 120 4.91 -6.92 13.35
CA LYS A 120 4.59 -5.75 14.16
C LYS A 120 5.17 -4.49 13.53
N TRP A 121 4.31 -3.51 13.28
CA TRP A 121 4.72 -2.16 12.95
C TRP A 121 5.44 -1.51 14.14
N ALA A 122 6.60 -0.91 13.87
CA ALA A 122 7.26 -0.07 14.85
C ALA A 122 6.30 1.07 15.24
N LYS A 123 6.15 1.32 16.54
CA LYS A 123 5.32 2.43 17.05
C LYS A 123 6.21 3.66 17.20
N PRO A 124 6.11 4.66 16.31
CA PRO A 124 6.87 5.89 16.47
C PRO A 124 6.41 6.65 17.71
N ILE A 125 7.29 7.50 18.24
CA ILE A 125 7.02 8.34 19.43
C ILE A 125 5.86 9.31 19.14
N SER A 126 5.76 9.78 17.90
CA SER A 126 4.68 10.64 17.43
C SER A 126 3.99 10.02 16.21
N LYS A 127 2.70 10.33 16.01
CA LYS A 127 1.98 9.88 14.81
C LYS A 127 2.61 10.53 13.59
N ARG A 128 3.23 9.74 12.70
CA ARG A 128 3.83 10.22 11.45
C ARG A 128 2.74 10.48 10.38
N PRO A 129 2.98 11.38 9.40
CA PRO A 129 2.02 11.66 8.34
C PRO A 129 1.75 10.43 7.48
N MET A 130 0.52 10.31 6.95
CA MET A 130 0.19 9.26 5.98
C MET A 130 0.88 9.48 4.62
N ARG A 131 1.12 10.74 4.25
CA ARG A 131 1.80 11.11 3.00
C ARG A 131 3.14 11.75 3.31
N MET A 132 4.20 11.12 2.81
CA MET A 132 5.55 11.66 2.82
C MET A 132 5.99 12.02 1.40
N LEU A 133 6.79 13.07 1.29
CA LEU A 133 7.52 13.40 0.09
C LEU A 133 8.66 12.42 -0.11
N LYS A 134 8.86 11.94 -1.34
CA LYS A 134 10.04 11.14 -1.69
C LYS A 134 11.34 11.92 -1.50
N GLN A 135 11.29 13.24 -1.69
CA GLN A 135 12.38 14.16 -1.44
C GLN A 135 11.87 15.32 -0.58
N PRO A 136 12.47 15.56 0.60
CA PRO A 136 12.07 16.67 1.44
C PRO A 136 12.19 18.01 0.72
N PHE A 137 11.20 18.89 0.93
CA PHE A 137 11.17 20.23 0.35
C PHE A 137 11.83 21.22 1.32
N ILE A 138 12.83 21.96 0.87
CA ILE A 138 13.53 22.94 1.71
C ILE A 138 12.66 24.17 1.96
N LEU A 139 12.57 24.61 3.21
CA LEU A 139 11.83 25.81 3.62
C LEU A 139 12.83 26.94 3.88
N PHE A 140 13.08 27.78 2.88
CA PHE A 140 14.06 28.87 2.96
C PHE A 140 13.64 29.95 3.95
N ASP A 141 12.37 30.36 3.93
CA ASP A 141 11.84 31.46 4.77
C ASP A 141 11.12 30.92 6.02
N PHE A 142 11.66 29.87 6.62
CA PHE A 142 11.07 29.28 7.83
C PHE A 142 11.29 30.17 9.05
N SER A 143 10.20 30.51 9.74
CA SER A 143 10.21 31.25 11.00
C SER A 143 9.36 30.56 12.07
N PHE A 144 9.40 31.09 13.30
CA PHE A 144 8.55 30.57 14.37
C PHE A 144 7.04 30.78 14.12
N PHE A 145 6.70 31.79 13.31
CA PHE A 145 5.31 32.20 13.07
C PHE A 145 4.75 31.69 11.74
N GLY A 146 5.60 31.24 10.82
CA GLY A 146 5.16 30.83 9.50
C GLY A 146 6.29 30.52 8.54
N PHE A 147 5.91 30.06 7.35
CA PHE A 147 6.80 29.74 6.25
C PHE A 147 6.06 29.85 4.91
N ASP A 148 6.80 30.05 3.82
CA ASP A 148 6.27 29.91 2.47
C ASP A 148 6.20 28.43 2.07
N TYR A 149 5.07 28.01 1.50
CA TYR A 149 4.97 26.73 0.83
C TYR A 149 4.30 26.90 -0.53
N LYS A 150 5.09 26.68 -1.60
CA LYS A 150 4.65 26.80 -3.00
C LYS A 150 4.00 28.16 -3.31
N GLY A 151 4.53 29.24 -2.74
CA GLY A 151 4.03 30.60 -2.93
C GLY A 151 2.82 30.96 -2.05
N GLU A 152 2.35 30.03 -1.20
CA GLU A 152 1.33 30.32 -0.20
C GLU A 152 1.96 30.44 1.19
N GLN A 153 1.81 31.63 1.80
CA GLN A 153 2.23 31.86 3.18
C GLN A 153 1.39 31.05 4.17
N GLN A 154 2.06 30.24 4.99
CA GLN A 154 1.44 29.43 6.03
C GLN A 154 1.73 30.02 7.40
N THR A 155 0.70 30.45 8.11
CA THR A 155 0.82 30.92 9.51
C THR A 155 0.71 29.75 10.48
N ILE A 156 1.72 29.52 11.30
CA ILE A 156 1.78 28.45 12.31
C ILE A 156 1.00 28.90 13.55
N ILE A 157 0.03 28.09 13.98
CA ILE A 157 -0.72 28.31 15.23
C ILE A 157 -0.35 27.31 16.32
N ARG A 158 0.21 26.16 15.95
CA ARG A 158 0.65 25.14 16.91
C ARG A 158 1.85 24.36 16.40
N LYS A 159 2.78 24.07 17.31
CA LYS A 159 3.95 23.20 17.08
C LYS A 159 3.94 22.05 18.08
N THR A 160 4.12 20.81 17.62
CA THR A 160 4.12 19.59 18.45
C THR A 160 5.34 18.73 18.12
N GLY A 161 6.09 18.29 19.13
CA GLY A 161 7.37 17.57 19.00
C GLY A 161 8.44 18.14 19.94
N PRO A 162 9.76 17.91 19.69
CA PRO A 162 10.31 17.16 18.56
C PRO A 162 10.26 15.64 18.73
N GLU A 163 10.08 14.93 17.62
CA GLU A 163 10.57 13.55 17.48
C GLU A 163 12.00 13.61 16.95
N ARG A 164 12.99 13.36 17.82
CA ARG A 164 14.40 13.31 17.43
C ARG A 164 14.73 11.93 16.86
N ILE A 165 15.24 11.92 15.64
CA ILE A 165 15.65 10.71 14.92
C ILE A 165 17.15 10.82 14.62
N LEU A 166 17.90 9.78 14.97
CA LEU A 166 19.33 9.67 14.69
C LEU A 166 19.57 8.87 13.40
N PRO A 167 20.67 9.12 12.67
CA PRO A 167 21.08 8.24 11.57
C PRO A 167 21.28 6.81 12.03
N GLU A 168 21.07 5.86 11.13
CA GLU A 168 21.43 4.45 11.34
C GLU A 168 22.95 4.28 11.20
N TRP A 169 23.61 3.73 12.23
CA TRP A 169 25.07 3.61 12.23
C TRP A 169 25.60 2.57 11.22
N TRP A 170 24.76 1.62 10.81
CA TRP A 170 25.11 0.52 9.89
C TRP A 170 24.88 0.87 8.42
N TRP A 171 24.42 2.10 8.10
CA TRP A 171 24.08 2.49 6.74
C TRP A 171 24.45 3.94 6.46
N ASP A 172 25.34 4.19 5.49
CA ASP A 172 25.64 5.55 5.01
C ASP A 172 24.53 6.02 4.07
N ASP A 173 23.57 6.77 4.61
CA ASP A 173 22.54 7.45 3.83
C ASP A 173 22.94 8.92 3.61
N PRO A 174 23.16 9.36 2.35
CA PRO A 174 23.50 10.75 2.03
C PRO A 174 22.53 11.78 2.60
N LEU A 175 21.24 11.46 2.72
CA LEU A 175 20.24 12.37 3.28
C LEU A 175 20.41 12.58 4.80
N TRP A 176 21.13 11.69 5.48
CA TRP A 176 21.33 11.70 6.92
C TRP A 176 22.74 12.16 7.33
N ARG A 177 23.57 12.60 6.38
CA ARG A 177 24.92 13.13 6.65
C ARG A 177 24.93 14.44 7.44
N ASP A 178 23.85 15.21 7.38
CA ASP A 178 23.64 16.40 8.22
C ASP A 178 23.32 16.04 9.69
N GLY A 179 23.32 14.75 10.04
CA GLY A 179 23.19 14.23 11.40
C GLY A 179 21.75 14.03 11.85
N ALA A 180 21.51 14.27 13.14
CA ALA A 180 20.20 14.10 13.76
C ALA A 180 19.16 15.02 13.12
N ARG A 181 17.93 14.52 12.97
CA ARG A 181 16.77 15.28 12.53
C ARG A 181 15.77 15.41 13.67
N ASP A 182 15.37 16.64 13.95
CA ASP A 182 14.28 16.91 14.88
C ASP A 182 13.02 17.18 14.08
N TYR A 183 12.01 16.33 14.21
CA TYR A 183 10.73 16.45 13.50
C TYR A 183 9.65 17.11 14.36
N TRP A 184 8.88 18.00 13.76
CA TRP A 184 7.72 18.63 14.37
C TRP A 184 6.50 18.56 13.47
N TRP A 185 5.34 18.44 14.10
CA TRP A 185 4.06 18.80 13.49
C TRP A 185 3.79 20.27 13.66
N LEU A 186 3.52 20.95 12.54
CA LEU A 186 3.10 22.33 12.47
C LEU A 186 1.64 22.35 12.02
N THR A 187 0.75 22.81 12.90
CA THR A 187 -0.64 23.10 12.52
C THR A 187 -0.73 24.56 12.12
N CYS A 188 -1.24 24.81 10.92
CA CYS A 188 -1.41 26.14 10.38
C CYS A 188 -2.83 26.68 10.64
N GLN A 189 -3.00 28.00 10.54
CA GLN A 189 -4.29 28.66 10.72
C GLN A 189 -5.38 28.14 9.76
N THR A 190 -4.98 27.68 8.57
CA THR A 190 -5.86 27.07 7.57
C THR A 190 -6.37 25.67 7.96
N GLY A 191 -5.88 25.09 9.06
CA GLY A 191 -6.16 23.72 9.49
C GLY A 191 -5.21 22.67 8.88
N ARG A 192 -4.39 23.04 7.88
CA ARG A 192 -3.37 22.15 7.29
C ARG A 192 -2.32 21.76 8.33
N GLN A 193 -1.86 20.52 8.26
CA GLN A 193 -0.79 20.03 9.13
C GLN A 193 0.42 19.62 8.30
N PHE A 194 1.58 20.17 8.67
CA PHE A 194 2.85 19.92 8.00
C PHE A 194 3.81 19.23 8.95
N TRP A 195 4.49 18.21 8.45
CA TRP A 195 5.52 17.48 9.17
C TRP A 195 6.89 17.93 8.67
N VAL A 196 7.56 18.75 9.49
CA VAL A 196 8.78 19.47 9.14
C VAL A 196 9.90 19.01 10.06
N TYR A 197 11.10 18.82 9.53
CA TYR A 197 12.28 18.60 10.36
C TYR A 197 13.31 19.70 10.22
N CYS A 198 14.17 19.84 11.24
CA CYS A 198 15.41 20.58 11.11
C CYS A 198 16.63 19.68 11.28
N THR A 199 17.72 20.05 10.62
CA THR A 199 19.04 19.42 10.79
C THR A 199 19.94 20.27 11.70
N GLY A 200 21.10 19.73 12.09
CA GLY A 200 22.07 20.45 12.94
C GLY A 200 22.51 21.81 12.37
N ASN A 201 22.43 21.98 11.05
CA ASN A 201 22.77 23.22 10.34
C ASN A 201 21.63 24.27 10.35
N LYS A 202 20.60 24.09 11.19
CA LYS A 202 19.40 24.96 11.30
C LYS A 202 18.64 25.15 9.97
N LYS A 203 18.74 24.17 9.06
CA LYS A 203 17.92 24.13 7.83
C LYS A 203 16.62 23.40 8.13
N TYR A 204 15.51 23.91 7.59
CA TYR A 204 14.18 23.34 7.76
C TYR A 204 13.69 22.69 6.47
N PHE A 205 13.06 21.54 6.60
CA PHE A 205 12.57 20.75 5.48
C PHE A 205 11.18 20.23 5.76
N LEU A 206 10.25 20.45 4.85
CA LEU A 206 8.97 19.77 4.81
C LEU A 206 9.17 18.35 4.30
N HIS A 207 8.68 17.36 5.04
CA HIS A 207 8.83 15.95 4.68
C HIS A 207 7.48 15.24 4.49
N GLY A 208 6.41 15.70 5.13
CA GLY A 208 5.09 15.13 4.92
C GLY A 208 3.98 16.05 5.37
N TRP A 209 2.73 15.66 5.13
CA TRP A 209 1.57 16.45 5.52
C TRP A 209 0.35 15.56 5.76
N SER A 210 -0.66 16.15 6.40
CA SER A 210 -2.00 15.58 6.56
C SER A 210 -3.07 16.58 6.15
#